data_AF-A0A7C2PZ95-F1
#
_entry.id   AF-A0A7C2PZ95-F1
#
_cell.length_a   1.000
_cell.length_b   1.000
_cell.length_c   1.000
_cell.angle_alpha   90.00
_cell.angle_beta   90.00
_cell.angle_gamma   90.00
#
_symmetry.space_group_name_H-M   'P 1'
#
loop_
_entity.id
_entity.type
_entity.pdbx_description
1 polymer ?
#
loop_
_entity_poly.entity_id
_entity_poly.type
_entity_poly.pdbx_seq_one_letter_code
_entity_poly.pdbx_strand_id
1 'polypeptide(L)'
;MSKSFLTNAVSLLLILAAFWVPETYHSMLLFTGLFAFSGAVTNQLAIHMLFERVPFLYGSGVIEKNFESFKASIRTMIMEQFFSKEQLGEFFAREEKKIDLTPLVESADFSPAFDALSKTVMESKFGGAVAMFGGEAALEGLRDPFSKKLKSAVGRIVASETFQAQLDHQIRHSSLSDDMIKAVDELITKRLEELAPWMVKDLVQELIREHLGWLVVWGGVFGGLVGLASSFVIP
;
A
#
# COMPACT_ATOMS: atom_id res chain seq x y z
N MET A 1 28.88 -11.21 -15.34
CA MET A 1 29.38 -10.10 -16.19
C MET A 1 28.20 -9.24 -16.60
N SER A 2 28.32 -7.91 -16.56
CA SER A 2 27.23 -7.05 -17.01
C SER A 2 27.02 -7.25 -18.52
N LYS A 3 25.76 -7.38 -18.96
CA LYS A 3 25.40 -7.50 -20.38
C LYS A 3 26.01 -6.36 -21.22
N SER A 4 26.07 -5.17 -20.62
CA SER A 4 26.73 -3.97 -21.16
C SER A 4 28.24 -4.16 -21.42
N PHE A 5 28.99 -4.82 -20.52
CA PHE A 5 30.41 -5.05 -20.73
C PHE A 5 30.66 -5.95 -21.95
N LEU A 6 29.85 -7.00 -22.11
CA LEU A 6 29.95 -7.90 -23.26
C LEU A 6 29.71 -7.16 -24.58
N THR A 7 28.64 -6.34 -24.65
CA THR A 7 28.34 -5.55 -25.85
C THR A 7 29.47 -4.58 -26.18
N ASN A 8 29.97 -3.83 -25.19
CA ASN A 8 31.09 -2.91 -25.41
C ASN A 8 32.35 -3.64 -25.87
N ALA A 9 32.67 -4.79 -25.27
CA ALA A 9 33.83 -5.59 -25.64
C ALA A 9 33.70 -6.14 -27.08
N VAL A 10 32.53 -6.65 -27.47
CA VAL A 10 32.28 -7.14 -28.82
C VAL A 10 32.38 -6.00 -29.84
N SER A 11 31.76 -4.84 -29.58
CA SER A 11 31.86 -3.69 -30.49
C SER A 11 33.31 -3.22 -30.64
N LEU A 12 34.07 -3.19 -29.55
CA LEU A 12 35.49 -2.80 -29.58
C LEU A 12 36.35 -3.82 -30.33
N LEU A 13 36.06 -5.12 -30.17
CA LEU A 13 36.71 -6.17 -30.96
C LEU A 13 36.41 -6.05 -32.46
N LEU A 14 35.19 -5.68 -32.85
CA LEU A 14 34.85 -5.41 -34.25
C LEU A 14 35.65 -4.24 -34.83
N ILE A 15 35.80 -3.16 -34.06
CA ILE A 15 36.64 -2.00 -34.44
C ILE A 15 38.10 -2.44 -34.63
N LEU A 16 38.65 -3.20 -33.67
CA LEU A 16 40.04 -3.67 -33.76
C LEU A 16 40.23 -4.65 -34.92
N ALA A 17 39.30 -5.57 -35.14
CA ALA A 17 39.34 -6.53 -36.23
C ALA A 17 39.31 -5.85 -37.60
N ALA A 18 38.66 -4.69 -37.74
CA ALA A 18 38.63 -3.94 -38.99
C ALA A 18 40.03 -3.61 -39.54
N PHE A 19 41.02 -3.39 -38.67
CA PHE A 19 42.41 -3.08 -39.06
C PHE A 19 43.22 -4.29 -39.53
N TRP A 20 42.70 -5.51 -39.37
CA TRP A 20 43.39 -6.76 -39.72
C TRP A 20 42.77 -7.45 -40.94
N VAL A 21 41.69 -6.89 -41.48
CA VAL A 21 40.89 -7.47 -42.57
C VAL A 21 41.18 -6.70 -43.87
N PRO A 22 41.11 -7.35 -45.06
CA PRO A 22 41.34 -6.68 -46.34
C PRO A 22 40.47 -5.42 -46.53
N GLU A 23 41.01 -4.44 -47.27
CA GLU A 23 40.38 -3.14 -47.58
C GLU A 23 38.90 -3.24 -47.98
N THR A 24 38.52 -4.31 -48.69
CA THR A 24 37.15 -4.55 -49.15
C THR A 24 36.12 -4.68 -48.04
N TYR A 25 36.51 -5.15 -46.85
CA TYR A 25 35.62 -5.32 -45.69
C TYR A 25 35.96 -4.37 -44.54
N HIS A 26 37.01 -3.55 -44.68
CA HIS A 26 37.47 -2.62 -43.67
C HIS A 26 36.35 -1.65 -43.24
N SER A 27 35.76 -0.94 -44.21
CA SER A 27 34.69 0.05 -43.96
C SER A 27 33.45 -0.57 -43.30
N MET A 28 33.11 -1.80 -43.68
CA MET A 28 31.96 -2.54 -43.14
C MET A 28 32.16 -2.88 -41.66
N LEU A 29 33.31 -3.46 -41.31
CA LEU A 29 33.63 -3.80 -39.92
C LEU A 29 33.82 -2.55 -39.05
N LEU A 30 34.49 -1.52 -39.59
CA LEU A 30 34.78 -0.29 -38.86
C LEU A 30 33.50 0.48 -38.51
N PHE A 31 32.61 0.73 -39.48
CA PHE A 31 31.36 1.44 -39.22
C PHE A 31 30.41 0.62 -38.36
N THR A 32 30.29 -0.69 -38.59
CA THR A 32 29.52 -1.59 -37.72
C THR A 32 30.02 -1.50 -36.28
N GLY A 33 31.33 -1.61 -36.05
CA GLY A 33 31.93 -1.54 -34.72
C GLY A 33 31.76 -0.17 -34.07
N LEU A 34 32.02 0.92 -34.79
CA LEU A 34 31.90 2.30 -34.28
C LEU A 34 30.46 2.66 -33.89
N PHE A 35 29.50 2.35 -34.74
CA PHE A 35 28.09 2.65 -34.44
C PHE A 35 27.55 1.72 -33.34
N ALA A 36 27.93 0.43 -33.34
CA ALA A 36 27.59 -0.47 -32.24
C ALA A 36 28.17 0.01 -30.90
N PHE A 37 29.42 0.47 -30.90
CA PHE A 37 30.06 1.01 -29.69
C PHE A 37 29.39 2.31 -29.24
N SER A 38 29.15 3.25 -30.15
CA SER A 38 28.46 4.51 -29.86
C SER A 38 27.05 4.28 -29.31
N GLY A 39 26.28 3.38 -29.91
CA GLY A 39 24.93 3.02 -29.45
C GLY A 39 24.94 2.40 -28.06
N ALA A 40 25.86 1.47 -27.79
CA ALA A 40 26.01 0.84 -26.48
C ALA A 40 26.43 1.87 -25.40
N VAL A 41 27.42 2.72 -25.69
CA VAL A 41 27.92 3.75 -24.76
C VAL A 41 26.85 4.80 -24.47
N THR A 42 26.17 5.31 -25.50
CA THR A 42 25.08 6.31 -25.34
C THR A 42 23.98 5.75 -24.46
N ASN A 43 23.63 4.49 -24.65
CA ASN A 43 22.59 3.86 -23.86
C ASN A 43 23.02 3.54 -22.42
N GLN A 44 24.29 3.17 -22.21
CA GLN A 44 24.87 3.03 -20.88
C GLN A 44 24.88 4.37 -20.13
N LEU A 45 25.22 5.47 -20.83
CA LEU A 45 25.14 6.82 -20.29
C LEU A 45 23.69 7.20 -19.95
N ALA A 46 22.74 6.87 -20.82
CA ALA A 46 21.31 7.09 -20.59
C ALA A 46 20.81 6.38 -19.32
N ILE A 47 21.24 5.14 -19.10
CA ILE A 47 20.93 4.41 -17.87
C ILE A 47 21.57 5.11 -16.66
N HIS A 48 22.84 5.50 -16.76
CA HIS A 48 23.53 6.17 -15.67
C HIS A 48 22.86 7.51 -15.29
N MET A 49 22.46 8.31 -16.29
CA MET A 49 21.79 9.60 -16.05
C MET A 49 20.38 9.46 -15.47
N LEU A 50 19.72 8.30 -15.54
CA LEU A 50 18.44 8.11 -14.84
C LEU A 50 18.62 8.16 -13.31
N PHE A 51 19.73 7.60 -12.82
CA PHE A 51 20.01 7.43 -11.39
C PHE A 51 20.97 8.48 -10.82
N GLU A 52 21.90 8.98 -11.63
CA GLU A 52 22.94 9.90 -11.20
C GLU A 52 22.83 11.24 -11.94
N ARG A 53 23.15 12.32 -11.24
CA ARG A 53 23.25 13.64 -11.86
C ARG A 53 24.60 13.78 -12.56
N VAL A 54 24.56 13.95 -13.87
CA VAL A 54 25.75 14.12 -14.70
C VAL A 54 25.89 15.61 -15.05
N PRO A 55 27.06 16.25 -14.78
CA PRO A 55 27.26 17.65 -15.14
C PRO A 55 27.13 17.82 -16.67
N PHE A 56 26.57 18.96 -17.10
CA PHE A 56 26.33 19.32 -18.50
C PHE A 56 25.24 18.53 -19.26
N LEU A 57 24.67 17.46 -18.70
CA LEU A 57 23.56 16.71 -19.32
C LEU A 57 22.22 17.07 -18.66
N TYR A 58 21.38 17.77 -19.42
CA TYR A 58 20.01 18.07 -19.02
C TYR A 58 19.19 16.79 -18.91
N GLY A 59 18.35 16.70 -17.87
CA GLY A 59 17.55 15.51 -17.61
C GLY A 59 18.31 14.38 -16.91
N SER A 60 19.50 14.64 -16.35
CA SER A 60 20.16 13.68 -15.46
C SER A 60 19.62 13.72 -14.03
N GLY A 61 19.73 12.60 -13.30
CA GLY A 61 19.21 12.42 -11.94
C GLY A 61 17.67 12.43 -11.86
N VAL A 62 16.97 11.91 -12.87
CA VAL A 62 15.49 12.00 -12.94
C VAL A 62 14.82 11.39 -11.73
N ILE A 63 15.32 10.26 -11.22
CA ILE A 63 14.69 9.55 -10.09
C ILE A 63 14.80 10.37 -8.81
N GLU A 64 16.00 10.84 -8.47
CA GLU A 64 16.22 11.68 -7.29
C GLU A 64 15.44 13.01 -7.39
N LYS A 65 15.36 13.60 -8.59
CA LYS A 65 14.63 14.85 -8.83
C LYS A 65 13.11 14.70 -8.62
N ASN A 66 12.56 13.52 -8.91
CA ASN A 66 11.12 13.24 -8.77
C ASN A 66 10.78 12.55 -7.44
N PHE A 67 11.68 12.58 -6.46
CA PHE A 67 11.49 11.93 -5.15
C PHE A 67 10.16 12.31 -4.47
N GLU A 68 9.78 13.59 -4.48
CA GLU A 68 8.50 14.03 -3.91
C GLU A 68 7.30 13.43 -4.64
N SER A 69 7.34 13.36 -5.97
CA SER A 69 6.30 12.70 -6.75
C SER A 69 6.21 11.21 -6.41
N PHE A 70 7.36 10.55 -6.18
CA PHE A 70 7.39 9.15 -5.82
C PHE A 70 6.76 8.88 -4.45
N LYS A 71 7.07 9.72 -3.45
CA LYS A 71 6.39 9.66 -2.13
C LYS A 71 4.88 9.83 -2.27
N ALA A 72 4.44 10.83 -3.04
CA ALA A 72 3.02 11.06 -3.27
C ALA A 72 2.36 9.85 -3.95
N SER A 73 2.98 9.29 -4.99
CA SER A 73 2.47 8.09 -5.67
C SER A 73 2.40 6.87 -4.76
N ILE A 74 3.39 6.65 -3.89
CA ILE A 74 3.32 5.56 -2.90
C ILE A 74 2.16 5.78 -1.94
N ARG A 75 2.02 7.00 -1.37
CA ARG A 75 0.91 7.32 -0.47
C ARG A 75 -0.42 7.03 -1.14
N THR A 76 -0.63 7.56 -2.34
CA THR A 76 -1.86 7.34 -3.11
C THR A 76 -2.11 5.86 -3.35
N MET A 77 -1.10 5.12 -3.81
CA MET A 77 -1.22 3.68 -4.02
C MET A 77 -1.61 2.95 -2.72
N ILE A 78 -0.97 3.26 -1.59
CA ILE A 78 -1.30 2.59 -0.33
C ILE A 78 -2.74 2.93 0.10
N MET A 79 -3.11 4.20 0.06
CA MET A 79 -4.44 4.63 0.51
C MET A 79 -5.55 4.12 -0.40
N GLU A 80 -5.37 4.16 -1.72
CA GLU A 80 -6.40 3.73 -2.67
C GLU A 80 -6.48 2.21 -2.81
N GLN A 81 -5.36 1.49 -2.72
CA GLN A 81 -5.32 0.05 -3.00
C GLN A 81 -5.40 -0.82 -1.74
N PHE A 82 -5.15 -0.28 -0.54
CA PHE A 82 -5.18 -1.07 0.71
C PHE A 82 -6.08 -0.50 1.79
N PHE A 83 -6.33 0.82 1.79
CA PHE A 83 -7.11 1.50 2.83
C PHE A 83 -8.28 2.29 2.24
N SER A 84 -8.86 1.81 1.15
CA SER A 84 -10.09 2.39 0.61
C SER A 84 -11.26 2.17 1.57
N LYS A 85 -12.29 3.01 1.47
CA LYS A 85 -13.51 2.88 2.30
C LYS A 85 -14.17 1.52 2.13
N GLU A 86 -14.18 1.02 0.90
CA GLU A 86 -14.75 -0.27 0.53
C GLU A 86 -13.97 -1.42 1.19
N GLN A 87 -12.64 -1.40 1.09
CA GLN A 87 -11.78 -2.45 1.65
C GLN A 87 -11.85 -2.50 3.19
N LEU A 88 -11.90 -1.33 3.83
CA LEU A 88 -12.08 -1.26 5.28
C LEU A 88 -13.48 -1.71 5.70
N GLY A 89 -14.52 -1.33 4.95
CA GLY A 89 -15.87 -1.83 5.17
C GLY A 89 -15.96 -3.35 5.07
N GLU A 90 -15.29 -3.97 4.10
CA GLU A 90 -15.19 -5.43 3.98
C GLU A 90 -14.39 -6.06 5.11
N PHE A 91 -13.31 -5.43 5.56
CA PHE A 91 -12.51 -5.88 6.69
C PHE A 91 -13.32 -5.93 7.99
N PHE A 92 -14.01 -4.85 8.34
CA PHE A 92 -14.85 -4.78 9.55
C PHE A 92 -15.96 -5.83 9.52
N ALA A 93 -16.65 -5.95 8.40
CA ALA A 93 -17.70 -6.96 8.21
C ALA A 93 -17.23 -8.40 8.44
N ARG A 94 -15.96 -8.67 8.15
CA ARG A 94 -15.35 -10.00 8.35
C ARG A 94 -14.94 -10.23 9.80
N GLU A 95 -14.37 -9.23 10.47
CA GLU A 95 -13.92 -9.35 11.86
C GLU A 95 -15.10 -9.28 12.86
N GLU A 96 -16.16 -8.53 12.56
CA GLU A 96 -17.34 -8.42 13.42
C GLU A 96 -18.11 -9.73 13.61
N LYS A 97 -18.10 -10.62 12.62
CA LYS A 97 -18.64 -11.99 12.79
C LYS A 97 -17.96 -12.78 13.92
N LYS A 98 -16.85 -12.27 14.47
CA LYS A 98 -16.12 -12.86 15.59
C LYS A 98 -16.33 -12.12 16.91
N ILE A 99 -17.02 -10.97 16.92
CA ILE A 99 -17.24 -10.19 18.14
C ILE A 99 -18.44 -10.78 18.89
N ASP A 100 -18.17 -11.59 19.91
CA ASP A 100 -19.16 -11.99 20.90
C ASP A 100 -19.25 -10.92 21.99
N LEU A 101 -20.40 -10.24 22.04
CA LEU A 101 -20.70 -9.21 23.03
C LEU A 101 -21.38 -9.79 24.29
N THR A 102 -21.66 -11.09 24.32
CA THR A 102 -22.22 -11.79 25.49
C THR A 102 -21.40 -11.57 26.77
N PRO A 103 -20.05 -11.67 26.76
CA PRO A 103 -19.23 -11.41 27.95
C PRO A 103 -19.39 -9.98 28.50
N LEU A 104 -19.63 -9.01 27.62
CA LEU A 104 -19.87 -7.61 28.03
C LEU A 104 -21.16 -7.52 28.84
N VAL A 105 -22.24 -8.16 28.38
CA VAL A 105 -23.54 -8.20 29.07
C VAL A 105 -23.44 -8.92 30.41
N GLU A 106 -22.66 -10.00 30.49
CA GLU A 106 -22.45 -10.74 31.74
C GLU A 106 -21.71 -9.91 32.79
N SER A 107 -20.72 -9.13 32.37
CA SER A 107 -19.94 -8.24 33.24
C SER A 107 -20.67 -6.94 33.62
N ALA A 108 -21.71 -6.54 32.89
CA ALA A 108 -22.42 -5.30 33.13
C ALA A 108 -23.21 -5.31 34.46
N ASP A 109 -23.25 -4.15 35.13
CA ASP A 109 -24.06 -3.92 36.33
C ASP A 109 -25.46 -3.40 35.94
N PHE A 110 -26.49 -4.13 36.36
CA PHE A 110 -27.89 -3.81 36.10
C PHE A 110 -28.61 -3.24 37.33
N SER A 111 -27.89 -3.01 38.43
CA SER A 111 -28.44 -2.39 39.64
C SER A 111 -29.13 -1.06 39.35
N PRO A 112 -28.58 -0.14 38.53
CA PRO A 112 -29.26 1.12 38.20
C PRO A 112 -30.60 0.94 37.47
N ALA A 113 -30.71 -0.08 36.62
CA ALA A 113 -31.94 -0.38 35.90
C ALA A 113 -33.02 -0.92 36.85
N PHE A 114 -32.61 -1.73 37.84
CA PHE A 114 -33.51 -2.19 38.90
C PHE A 114 -33.98 -1.02 39.77
N ASP A 115 -33.07 -0.15 40.21
CA ASP A 115 -33.39 1.01 41.05
C ASP A 115 -34.41 1.93 40.36
N ALA A 116 -34.18 2.22 39.07
CA ALA A 116 -35.10 3.01 38.25
C ALA A 116 -36.49 2.35 38.12
N LEU A 117 -36.54 1.02 37.93
CA LEU A 117 -37.80 0.29 37.86
C LEU A 117 -38.52 0.30 39.22
N SER A 118 -37.81 0.02 40.31
CA SER A 118 -38.34 0.00 41.67
C SER A 118 -38.98 1.34 42.02
N LYS A 119 -38.24 2.44 41.78
CA LYS A 119 -38.73 3.80 41.97
C LYS A 119 -39.99 4.09 41.13
N THR A 120 -39.97 3.72 39.85
CA THR A 120 -41.13 3.91 38.95
C THR A 120 -42.36 3.14 39.43
N VAL A 121 -42.18 1.92 39.94
CA VAL A 121 -43.28 1.11 40.50
C VAL A 121 -43.85 1.77 41.75
N MET A 122 -42.99 2.27 42.65
CA MET A 122 -43.38 2.96 43.87
C MET A 122 -44.11 4.29 43.62
N GLU A 123 -43.73 5.01 42.57
CA GLU A 123 -44.40 6.26 42.14
C GLU A 123 -45.70 5.99 41.34
N SER A 124 -45.92 4.76 40.88
CA SER A 124 -47.10 4.40 40.09
C SER A 124 -48.35 4.13 40.94
N LYS A 125 -49.49 3.95 40.27
CA LYS A 125 -50.74 3.50 40.91
C LYS A 125 -50.61 2.15 41.65
N PHE A 126 -49.58 1.36 41.32
CA PHE A 126 -49.26 0.10 42.00
C PHE A 126 -48.43 0.31 43.28
N GLY A 127 -47.77 1.45 43.45
CA GLY A 127 -46.94 1.74 44.62
C GLY A 127 -47.72 1.71 45.93
N GLY A 128 -48.97 2.22 45.92
CA GLY A 128 -49.87 2.13 47.07
C GLY A 128 -50.23 0.70 47.47
N ALA A 129 -50.33 -0.22 46.51
CA ALA A 129 -50.55 -1.64 46.77
C ALA A 129 -49.26 -2.31 47.28
N VAL A 130 -48.11 -1.99 46.68
CA VAL A 130 -46.80 -2.53 47.10
C VAL A 130 -46.41 -2.07 48.50
N ALA A 131 -46.75 -0.83 48.88
CA ALA A 131 -46.54 -0.29 50.22
C ALA A 131 -47.24 -1.12 51.32
N MET A 132 -48.41 -1.70 51.03
CA MET A 132 -49.13 -2.58 51.96
C MET A 132 -48.42 -3.93 52.18
N PHE A 133 -47.54 -4.35 51.26
CA PHE A 133 -46.80 -5.62 51.32
C PHE A 133 -45.31 -5.43 51.68
N GLY A 134 -44.92 -4.31 52.28
CA GLY A 134 -43.54 -4.04 52.71
C GLY A 134 -42.77 -3.03 51.86
N GLY A 135 -43.43 -2.42 50.87
CA GLY A 135 -42.89 -1.28 50.11
C GLY A 135 -41.61 -1.62 49.36
N GLU A 136 -40.66 -0.69 49.38
CA GLU A 136 -39.37 -0.81 48.68
C GLU A 136 -38.56 -2.04 49.14
N ALA A 137 -38.62 -2.39 50.43
CA ALA A 137 -37.93 -3.57 50.95
C ALA A 137 -38.46 -4.89 50.37
N ALA A 138 -39.74 -4.94 49.97
CA ALA A 138 -40.31 -6.11 49.30
C ALA A 138 -39.81 -6.23 47.85
N LEU A 139 -39.52 -5.11 47.20
CA LEU A 139 -38.93 -5.08 45.86
C LEU A 139 -37.46 -5.48 45.90
N GLU A 140 -36.72 -5.07 46.92
CA GLU A 140 -35.27 -5.30 47.04
C GLU A 140 -34.89 -6.79 46.94
N GLY A 141 -35.72 -7.70 47.49
CA GLY A 141 -35.53 -9.15 47.36
C GLY A 141 -35.61 -9.67 45.90
N LEU A 142 -36.10 -8.85 44.97
CA LEU A 142 -36.17 -9.15 43.54
C LEU A 142 -35.00 -8.59 42.74
N ARG A 143 -34.05 -7.87 43.36
CA ARG A 143 -32.90 -7.27 42.66
C ARG A 143 -32.09 -8.30 41.87
N ASP A 144 -31.69 -9.38 42.53
CA ASP A 144 -30.93 -10.47 41.93
C ASP A 144 -31.68 -11.22 40.81
N PRO A 145 -32.92 -11.70 41.02
CA PRO A 145 -33.66 -12.39 39.97
C PRO A 145 -34.03 -11.45 38.80
N PHE A 146 -34.27 -10.17 39.05
CA PHE A 146 -34.45 -9.17 38.00
C PHE A 146 -33.17 -9.01 37.18
N SER A 147 -32.04 -8.76 37.84
CA SER A 147 -30.74 -8.57 37.17
C SER A 147 -30.35 -9.78 36.32
N LYS A 148 -30.56 -11.01 36.82
CA LYS A 148 -30.34 -12.24 36.04
C LYS A 148 -31.25 -12.35 34.82
N LYS A 149 -32.55 -12.07 34.97
CA LYS A 149 -33.49 -12.11 33.85
C LYS A 149 -33.19 -11.03 32.81
N LEU A 150 -32.82 -9.83 33.25
CA LEU A 150 -32.47 -8.73 32.37
C LEU A 150 -31.17 -9.01 31.62
N LYS A 151 -30.12 -9.51 32.31
CA LYS A 151 -28.89 -10.01 31.66
C LYS A 151 -29.19 -11.03 30.57
N SER A 152 -30.02 -12.04 30.86
CA SER A 152 -30.41 -13.05 29.88
C SER A 152 -31.23 -12.47 28.71
N ALA A 153 -32.10 -11.51 28.96
CA ALA A 153 -32.87 -10.84 27.91
C ALA A 153 -31.97 -10.00 27.00
N VAL A 154 -31.09 -9.17 27.58
CA VAL A 154 -30.14 -8.33 26.84
C VAL A 154 -29.13 -9.21 26.09
N GLY A 155 -28.64 -10.29 26.68
CA GLY A 155 -27.76 -11.24 26.01
C GLY A 155 -28.39 -11.84 24.76
N ARG A 156 -29.68 -12.22 24.81
CA ARG A 156 -30.43 -12.68 23.63
C ARG A 156 -30.61 -11.61 22.56
N ILE A 157 -30.81 -10.35 22.96
CA ILE A 157 -30.92 -9.22 22.02
C ILE A 157 -29.58 -9.03 21.30
N VAL A 158 -28.49 -8.98 22.05
CA VAL A 158 -27.16 -8.73 21.53
C VAL A 158 -26.66 -9.89 20.65
N ALA A 159 -27.05 -11.12 20.96
CA ALA A 159 -26.80 -12.30 20.13
C ALA A 159 -27.74 -12.44 18.92
N SER A 160 -28.76 -11.58 18.78
CA SER A 160 -29.72 -11.66 17.68
C SER A 160 -29.12 -11.18 16.37
N GLU A 161 -29.50 -11.82 15.26
CA GLU A 161 -29.11 -11.40 13.91
C GLU A 161 -29.52 -9.95 13.61
N THR A 162 -30.67 -9.52 14.15
CA THR A 162 -31.16 -8.14 13.99
C THR A 162 -30.23 -7.11 14.63
N PHE A 163 -29.70 -7.39 15.82
CA PHE A 163 -28.76 -6.48 16.48
C PHE A 163 -27.41 -6.48 15.78
N GLN A 164 -26.92 -7.65 15.37
CA GLN A 164 -25.67 -7.77 14.60
C GLN A 164 -25.75 -7.01 13.27
N ALA A 165 -26.87 -7.10 12.55
CA ALA A 165 -27.06 -6.35 11.30
C ALA A 165 -27.11 -4.83 11.53
N GLN A 166 -27.70 -4.37 12.63
CA GLN A 166 -27.71 -2.95 12.99
C GLN A 166 -26.32 -2.45 13.40
N LEU A 167 -25.55 -3.28 14.12
CA LEU A 167 -24.17 -2.98 14.50
C LEU A 167 -23.27 -2.87 13.26
N ASP A 168 -23.35 -3.82 12.32
CA ASP A 168 -22.61 -3.82 11.05
C ASP A 168 -22.91 -2.56 10.24
N HIS A 169 -24.19 -2.19 10.12
CA HIS A 169 -24.57 -0.96 9.45
C HIS A 169 -23.97 0.27 10.14
N GLN A 170 -24.00 0.35 11.47
CA GLN A 170 -23.43 1.48 12.19
C GLN A 170 -21.92 1.55 12.02
N ILE A 171 -21.17 0.45 12.14
CA ILE A 171 -19.70 0.50 12.04
C ILE A 171 -19.26 0.88 10.62
N ARG A 172 -19.88 0.30 9.58
CA ARG A 172 -19.59 0.65 8.18
C ARG A 172 -19.88 2.11 7.84
N HIS A 173 -20.92 2.68 8.43
CA HIS A 173 -21.32 4.07 8.19
C HIS A 173 -20.83 5.03 9.28
N SER A 174 -20.08 4.53 10.26
CA SER A 174 -19.55 5.37 11.35
C SER A 174 -18.36 6.19 10.89
N SER A 175 -18.13 7.29 11.60
CA SER A 175 -16.90 8.07 11.48
C SER A 175 -15.63 7.28 11.84
N LEU A 176 -15.75 6.10 12.49
CA LEU A 176 -14.61 5.27 12.87
C LEU A 176 -13.77 4.88 11.65
N SER A 177 -14.42 4.50 10.54
CA SER A 177 -13.72 4.16 9.30
C SER A 177 -12.95 5.37 8.76
N ASP A 178 -13.58 6.55 8.77
CA ASP A 178 -12.93 7.79 8.31
C ASP A 178 -11.77 8.21 9.22
N ASP A 179 -11.92 8.08 10.53
CA ASP A 179 -10.89 8.41 11.51
C ASP A 179 -9.71 7.43 11.44
N MET A 180 -9.98 6.13 11.20
CA MET A 180 -8.93 5.13 10.97
C MET A 180 -8.17 5.41 9.67
N ILE A 181 -8.87 5.72 8.57
CA ILE A 181 -8.24 6.09 7.30
C ILE A 181 -7.30 7.28 7.50
N LYS A 182 -7.76 8.33 8.20
CA LYS A 182 -6.92 9.51 8.51
C LYS A 182 -5.71 9.14 9.37
N ALA A 183 -5.89 8.36 10.42
CA ALA A 183 -4.80 7.97 11.30
C ALA A 183 -3.72 7.16 10.55
N VAL A 184 -4.15 6.25 9.66
CA VAL A 184 -3.24 5.47 8.81
C VAL A 184 -2.55 6.38 7.79
N ASP A 185 -3.28 7.30 7.18
CA ASP A 185 -2.73 8.27 6.23
C ASP A 185 -1.64 9.15 6.86
N GLU A 186 -1.89 9.66 8.07
CA GLU A 186 -0.90 10.44 8.84
C GLU A 186 0.33 9.59 9.18
N LEU A 187 0.13 8.35 9.60
CA LEU A 187 1.23 7.42 9.90
C LEU A 187 2.08 7.15 8.65
N ILE A 188 1.44 6.85 7.52
CA ILE A 188 2.13 6.61 6.24
C ILE A 188 2.88 7.86 5.80
N THR A 189 2.22 9.02 5.85
CA THR A 189 2.84 10.30 5.48
C THR A 189 4.11 10.55 6.27
N LYS A 190 4.06 10.38 7.60
CA LYS A 190 5.24 10.50 8.46
C LYS A 190 6.35 9.52 8.09
N ARG A 191 6.01 8.26 7.77
CA ARG A 191 7.00 7.27 7.31
C ARG A 191 7.61 7.59 5.95
N LEU A 192 6.81 8.16 5.04
CA LEU A 192 7.30 8.62 3.74
C LEU A 192 8.21 9.84 3.88
N GLU A 193 7.97 10.72 4.84
CA GLU A 193 8.85 11.85 5.15
C GLU A 193 10.21 11.43 5.69
N GLU A 194 10.29 10.28 6.37
CA GLU A 194 11.55 9.69 6.83
C GLU A 194 12.38 9.08 5.68
N LEU A 195 11.79 8.91 4.48
CA LEU A 195 12.53 8.41 3.32
C LEU A 195 13.52 9.45 2.81
N ALA A 196 14.68 8.95 2.38
CA ALA A 196 15.69 9.75 1.70
C ALA A 196 15.72 9.42 0.20
N PRO A 197 16.14 10.36 -0.68
CA PRO A 197 16.20 10.15 -2.12
C PRO A 197 17.00 8.92 -2.55
N TRP A 198 18.09 8.60 -1.84
CA TRP A 198 18.94 7.44 -2.15
C TRP A 198 18.23 6.10 -1.92
N MET A 199 17.26 6.02 -1.00
CA MET A 199 16.49 4.79 -0.74
C MET A 199 15.58 4.45 -1.91
N VAL A 200 14.93 5.48 -2.50
CA VAL A 200 14.08 5.32 -3.68
C VAL A 200 14.90 4.91 -4.89
N LYS A 201 16.07 5.55 -5.06
CA LYS A 201 17.02 5.19 -6.11
C LYS A 201 17.44 3.72 -6.00
N ASP A 202 17.81 3.26 -4.81
CA ASP A 202 18.23 1.87 -4.58
C ASP A 202 17.09 0.88 -4.89
N LEU A 203 15.88 1.17 -4.40
CA LEU A 203 14.69 0.35 -4.67
C LEU A 203 14.38 0.26 -6.17
N VAL A 204 14.31 1.40 -6.87
CA VAL A 204 14.04 1.38 -8.32
C VAL A 204 15.15 0.66 -9.06
N GLN A 205 16.41 0.93 -8.71
CA GLN A 205 17.56 0.29 -9.32
C GLN A 205 17.51 -1.22 -9.13
N GLU A 206 17.19 -1.73 -7.94
CA GLU A 206 17.05 -3.16 -7.69
C GLU A 206 15.97 -3.79 -8.57
N LEU A 207 14.82 -3.13 -8.73
CA LEU A 207 13.71 -3.63 -9.56
C LEU A 207 14.04 -3.68 -11.06
N ILE A 208 14.72 -2.68 -11.62
CA ILE A 208 14.85 -2.54 -13.08
C ILE A 208 16.24 -2.82 -13.64
N ARG A 209 17.28 -2.94 -12.80
CA ARG A 209 18.68 -3.09 -13.24
C ARG A 209 18.89 -4.26 -14.21
N GLU A 210 18.24 -5.40 -13.98
CA GLU A 210 18.38 -6.58 -14.84
C GLU A 210 17.81 -6.37 -16.25
N HIS A 211 16.77 -5.54 -16.34
CA HIS A 211 16.04 -5.20 -17.56
C HIS A 211 16.75 -4.08 -18.33
N LEU A 212 17.29 -3.07 -17.64
CA LEU A 212 18.03 -1.97 -18.27
C LEU A 212 19.30 -2.44 -19.00
N GLY A 213 19.94 -3.52 -18.53
CA GLY A 213 21.11 -4.09 -19.21
C GLY A 213 20.82 -4.51 -20.67
N TRP A 214 19.59 -4.91 -20.99
CA TRP A 214 19.19 -5.26 -22.35
C TRP A 214 19.15 -4.06 -23.29
N LEU A 215 18.81 -2.87 -22.76
CA LEU A 215 18.77 -1.64 -23.52
C LEU A 215 20.15 -1.37 -24.17
N VAL A 216 21.24 -1.67 -23.45
CA VAL A 216 22.62 -1.49 -23.94
C VAL A 216 22.96 -2.49 -25.05
N VAL A 217 22.54 -3.75 -24.88
CA VAL A 217 22.73 -4.80 -25.89
C VAL A 217 22.05 -4.40 -27.19
N TRP A 218 20.79 -3.99 -27.11
CA TRP A 218 20.03 -3.54 -28.28
C TRP A 218 20.61 -2.27 -28.88
N GLY A 219 21.07 -1.30 -28.07
CA GLY A 219 21.78 -0.13 -28.57
C GLY A 219 23.01 -0.51 -29.39
N GLY A 220 23.76 -1.53 -28.97
CA GLY A 220 24.87 -2.07 -29.75
C GLY A 220 24.44 -2.81 -31.02
N VAL A 221 23.41 -3.66 -30.95
CA VAL A 221 22.90 -4.40 -32.11
C VAL A 221 22.35 -3.46 -33.18
N PHE A 222 21.47 -2.52 -32.81
CA PHE A 222 20.91 -1.54 -33.74
C PHE A 222 21.98 -0.57 -34.27
N GLY A 223 22.90 -0.12 -33.40
CA GLY A 223 24.06 0.65 -33.83
C GLY A 223 24.86 -0.11 -34.89
N GLY A 224 25.17 -1.38 -34.65
CA GLY A 224 25.89 -2.23 -35.60
C GLY A 224 25.16 -2.39 -36.94
N LEU A 225 23.84 -2.65 -36.90
CA LEU A 225 23.02 -2.75 -38.12
C LEU A 225 23.02 -1.44 -38.92
N VAL A 226 22.91 -0.30 -38.26
CA VAL A 226 22.99 1.02 -38.90
C VAL A 226 24.38 1.25 -39.48
N GLY A 227 25.45 0.95 -38.74
CA GLY A 227 26.82 1.08 -39.23
C GLY A 227 27.10 0.21 -40.46
N LEU A 228 26.59 -1.02 -40.47
CA LEU A 228 26.67 -1.94 -41.59
C LEU A 228 25.92 -1.39 -42.80
N ALA A 229 24.68 -0.89 -42.61
CA ALA A 229 23.92 -0.26 -43.68
C ALA A 229 24.63 0.99 -44.23
N SER A 230 25.19 1.82 -43.36
CA SER A 230 25.95 3.01 -43.74
C SER A 230 27.20 2.69 -44.57
N SER A 231 27.86 1.55 -44.31
CA SER A 231 29.02 1.13 -45.12
C SER A 231 28.71 0.81 -46.58
N PHE A 232 27.45 0.53 -46.92
CA PHE A 232 27.03 0.33 -48.31
C PHE A 232 26.64 1.63 -49.02
N VAL A 233 26.36 2.70 -48.25
CA VAL A 233 25.88 3.99 -48.77
C VAL A 233 27.01 5.02 -48.84
N ILE A 234 27.98 4.95 -47.93
CA ILE A 234 29.13 5.85 -47.86
C ILE A 234 30.33 5.10 -48.46
N PRO A 235 30.80 5.48 -49.67
CA PRO A 235 31.93 4.82 -50.33
C PRO A 235 33.26 5.06 -49.63
#